data_AF-A0A6G6GJH1-F1
#
_entry.id   AF-A0A6G6GJH1-F1
#
_cell.length_a   1.000
_cell.length_b   1.000
_cell.length_c   1.000
_cell.angle_alpha   90.00
_cell.angle_beta   90.00
_cell.angle_gamma   90.00
#
_symmetry.space_group_name_H-M   'P 1'
#
loop_
_entity.id
_entity.type
_entity.pdbx_description
1 polymer ?
#
loop_
_entity_poly.entity_id
_entity_poly.type
_entity_poly.pdbx_seq_one_letter_code
_entity_poly.pdbx_strand_id
1 'polypeptide(L)'
;MPYNKIVPPKYNETNAVLNSYFYFDQAIISTLDFALEDLTDLYNLSIEPIIKKDEFLTEQARKHPIPMDIETDEDYRLMRINQGISEQGSKINSMASFLNQVTAIYLWVIVEQTENKLINLIENTLQGNDKHNGFTDWKRRKKYFKALNVKVEGFKAYFDVLELQKFNNKAKHLGKVDKELANIKTFKGKENIPLEHVTVPIEKYLNQSYYYILELFNQVAKEIFPKKNEL
;
A
#
# COMPACT_ATOMS: atom_id res chain seq x y z
N MET A 1 8.77 3.66 -16.31
CA MET A 1 9.02 3.12 -14.94
C MET A 1 9.07 1.61 -15.09
N PRO A 2 9.98 0.88 -14.43
CA PRO A 2 9.94 -0.57 -14.48
C PRO A 2 8.64 -1.05 -13.82
N TYR A 3 7.81 -1.76 -14.57
CA TYR A 3 6.62 -2.43 -14.06
C TYR A 3 7.07 -3.74 -13.41
N ASN A 4 6.93 -3.83 -12.08
CA ASN A 4 7.44 -4.97 -11.33
C ASN A 4 6.30 -5.67 -10.61
N LYS A 5 6.39 -7.00 -10.55
CA LYS A 5 5.62 -7.78 -9.58
C LYS A 5 6.09 -7.43 -8.17
N ILE A 6 5.18 -7.55 -7.22
CA ILE A 6 5.48 -7.41 -5.79
C ILE A 6 5.46 -8.78 -5.13
N VAL A 7 6.24 -8.91 -4.06
CA VAL A 7 6.27 -10.12 -3.24
C VAL A 7 5.50 -9.80 -1.96
N PRO A 8 4.62 -10.70 -1.49
CA PRO A 8 3.94 -10.46 -0.23
C PRO A 8 4.99 -10.36 0.88
N PRO A 9 4.79 -9.49 1.88
CA PRO A 9 5.75 -9.30 2.94
C PRO A 9 5.90 -10.62 3.68
N LYS A 10 7.09 -11.22 3.60
CA LYS A 10 7.41 -12.42 4.37
C LYS A 10 8.09 -12.01 5.65
N TYR A 11 7.59 -12.51 6.76
CA TYR A 11 8.26 -12.36 8.03
C TYR A 11 9.57 -13.17 8.01
N ASN A 12 10.71 -12.52 7.82
CA ASN A 12 12.01 -13.17 7.99
C ASN A 12 12.25 -13.36 9.50
N GLU A 13 12.49 -14.60 9.91
CA GLU A 13 12.74 -15.09 11.27
C GLU A 13 13.87 -14.36 12.04
N THR A 14 14.57 -13.43 11.39
CA THR A 14 15.68 -12.64 11.96
C THR A 14 15.22 -11.55 12.94
N ASN A 15 13.94 -11.20 12.98
CA ASN A 15 13.40 -10.29 13.99
C ASN A 15 12.84 -11.11 15.16
N ALA A 16 13.40 -10.86 16.35
CA ALA A 16 13.17 -11.52 17.64
C ALA A 16 11.72 -11.48 18.20
N VAL A 17 10.71 -11.21 17.37
CA VAL A 17 9.30 -11.09 17.77
C VAL A 17 8.65 -12.45 18.03
N LEU A 18 9.09 -13.53 17.36
CA LEU A 18 8.51 -14.85 17.61
C LEU A 18 8.89 -15.44 18.99
N ASN A 19 9.98 -15.00 19.60
CA ASN A 19 10.31 -15.39 20.98
C ASN A 19 9.46 -14.64 22.03
N SER A 20 8.77 -13.57 21.64
CA SER A 20 7.67 -13.00 22.40
C SER A 20 6.35 -13.58 21.89
N TYR A 21 6.02 -14.78 22.36
CA TYR A 21 4.69 -15.41 22.25
C TYR A 21 3.57 -14.38 22.10
N PHE A 22 2.99 -14.26 20.88
CA PHE A 22 1.68 -13.63 20.71
C PHE A 22 0.67 -14.53 21.43
N TYR A 23 0.40 -14.20 22.69
CA TYR A 23 -0.52 -14.98 23.53
C TYR A 23 -1.99 -14.72 23.16
N PHE A 24 -2.26 -13.78 22.24
CA PHE A 24 -3.60 -13.38 21.84
C PHE A 24 -3.82 -13.62 20.34
N ASP A 25 -4.75 -14.53 20.05
CA ASP A 25 -5.41 -14.87 18.77
C ASP A 25 -4.55 -14.87 17.47
N GLN A 26 -3.92 -16.01 17.19
CA GLN A 26 -3.24 -16.29 15.91
C GLN A 26 -4.16 -16.12 14.68
N ALA A 27 -5.49 -16.16 14.83
CA ALA A 27 -6.40 -15.99 13.72
C ALA A 27 -6.36 -14.57 13.14
N ILE A 28 -6.08 -13.53 13.94
CA ILE A 28 -5.96 -12.16 13.43
C ILE A 28 -4.73 -12.02 12.52
N ILE A 29 -3.59 -12.58 12.95
CA ILE A 29 -2.34 -12.58 12.14
C ILE A 29 -2.55 -13.38 10.85
N SER A 30 -3.12 -14.59 10.94
CA SER A 30 -3.43 -15.39 9.77
C SER A 30 -4.37 -14.66 8.80
N THR A 31 -5.35 -13.91 9.31
CA THR A 31 -6.24 -13.12 8.44
C THR A 31 -5.52 -11.95 7.76
N LEU A 32 -4.56 -11.31 8.46
CA LEU A 32 -3.72 -10.26 7.88
C LEU A 32 -2.85 -10.84 6.78
N ASP A 33 -2.12 -11.92 7.06
CA ASP A 33 -1.21 -12.56 6.10
C ASP A 33 -1.97 -12.98 4.83
N PHE A 34 -3.12 -13.64 5.01
CA PHE A 34 -4.00 -14.03 3.90
C PHE A 34 -4.45 -12.82 3.07
N ALA A 35 -4.93 -11.75 3.72
CA ALA A 35 -5.39 -10.56 3.01
C ALA A 35 -4.27 -9.83 2.24
N LEU A 36 -3.05 -9.83 2.78
CA LEU A 36 -1.89 -9.23 2.10
C LEU A 36 -1.37 -10.09 0.95
N GLU A 37 -1.45 -11.42 1.07
CA GLU A 37 -1.16 -12.37 0.01
C GLU A 37 -2.17 -12.19 -1.15
N ASP A 38 -3.47 -12.21 -0.86
CA ASP A 38 -4.53 -11.97 -1.85
C ASP A 38 -4.36 -10.62 -2.57
N LEU A 39 -4.06 -9.55 -1.82
CA LEU A 39 -3.83 -8.23 -2.41
C LEU A 39 -2.62 -8.23 -3.35
N THR A 40 -1.56 -8.96 -2.97
CA THR A 40 -0.35 -9.11 -3.78
C THR A 40 -0.63 -9.89 -5.05
N ASP A 41 -1.37 -10.98 -4.95
CA ASP A 41 -1.73 -11.80 -6.10
C ASP A 41 -2.64 -11.03 -7.07
N LEU A 42 -3.64 -10.31 -6.55
CA LEU A 42 -4.48 -9.43 -7.36
C LEU A 42 -3.65 -8.36 -8.09
N TYR A 43 -2.68 -7.74 -7.41
CA TYR A 43 -1.77 -6.79 -8.05
C TYR A 43 -0.95 -7.46 -9.15
N ASN A 44 -0.34 -8.61 -8.85
CA ASN A 44 0.53 -9.35 -9.77
C ASN A 44 -0.22 -9.86 -11.01
N LEU A 45 -1.46 -10.32 -10.85
CA LEU A 45 -2.35 -10.68 -11.95
C LEU A 45 -2.71 -9.47 -12.81
N SER A 46 -2.86 -8.29 -12.20
CA SER A 46 -3.25 -7.06 -12.89
C SER A 46 -2.08 -6.36 -13.60
N ILE A 47 -0.87 -6.44 -13.05
CA ILE A 47 0.33 -5.80 -13.63
C ILE A 47 0.94 -6.64 -14.76
N GLU A 48 0.76 -7.96 -14.76
CA GLU A 48 1.28 -8.87 -15.79
C GLU A 48 0.91 -8.46 -17.24
N PRO A 49 -0.37 -8.18 -17.58
CA PRO A 49 -0.71 -7.73 -18.93
C PRO A 49 -0.12 -6.36 -19.28
N ILE A 50 0.13 -5.50 -18.28
CA ILE A 50 0.80 -4.20 -18.48
C ILE A 50 2.27 -4.42 -18.84
N ILE A 51 2.97 -5.30 -18.12
CA ILE A 51 4.36 -5.70 -18.41
C ILE A 51 4.47 -6.24 -19.84
N LYS A 52 3.63 -7.21 -20.20
CA LYS A 52 3.63 -7.80 -21.55
C LYS A 52 3.36 -6.78 -22.64
N LYS A 53 2.47 -5.81 -22.38
CA LYS A 53 2.16 -4.76 -23.34
C LYS A 53 3.33 -3.78 -23.49
N ASP A 54 4.01 -3.43 -22.41
CA ASP A 54 5.21 -2.57 -22.45
C ASP A 54 6.36 -3.23 -23.22
N GLU A 55 6.61 -4.52 -22.97
CA GLU A 55 7.59 -5.32 -23.71
C GLU A 55 7.28 -5.33 -25.21
N PHE A 56 6.02 -5.58 -25.57
CA PHE A 56 5.56 -5.54 -26.95
C PHE A 56 5.77 -4.14 -27.57
N LEU A 57 5.38 -3.06 -26.90
CA LEU A 57 5.54 -1.70 -27.41
C LEU A 57 7.01 -1.32 -27.58
N THR A 58 7.86 -1.77 -26.65
CA THR A 58 9.32 -1.59 -26.73
C THR A 58 9.90 -2.31 -27.94
N GLU A 59 9.43 -3.54 -28.23
CA GLU A 59 9.82 -4.28 -29.43
C GLU A 59 9.34 -3.57 -30.71
N GLN A 60 8.11 -3.06 -30.74
CA GLN A 60 7.58 -2.30 -31.87
C GLN A 60 8.38 -1.02 -32.13
N ALA A 61 8.75 -0.28 -31.08
CA ALA A 61 9.58 0.92 -31.19
C ALA A 61 10.97 0.61 -31.77
N ARG A 62 11.54 -0.56 -31.43
CA ARG A 62 12.81 -1.02 -32.01
C ARG A 62 12.68 -1.39 -33.49
N LYS A 63 11.56 -1.99 -33.90
CA LYS A 63 11.28 -2.35 -35.31
C LYS A 63 10.96 -1.15 -36.18
N HIS A 64 10.46 -0.07 -35.58
CA HIS A 64 10.04 1.14 -36.27
C HIS A 64 10.79 2.36 -35.70
N PRO A 65 12.09 2.54 -36.02
CA PRO A 65 12.85 3.67 -35.52
C PRO A 65 12.23 5.00 -35.96
N ILE A 66 12.28 5.99 -35.07
CA ILE A 66 11.79 7.34 -35.37
C ILE A 66 12.71 7.97 -36.42
N PRO A 67 12.19 8.39 -37.59
CA PRO A 67 13.00 9.07 -38.61
C PRO A 67 13.47 10.44 -38.07
N MET A 68 14.72 10.81 -38.36
CA MET A 68 15.31 12.09 -37.91
C MET A 68 14.86 13.26 -38.80
N ASP A 69 14.69 12.99 -40.10
CA ASP A 69 14.22 13.93 -41.10
C ASP A 69 13.02 13.30 -41.83
N ILE A 70 12.02 14.12 -42.17
CA ILE A 70 10.79 13.65 -42.82
C ILE A 70 10.80 14.12 -44.26
N GLU A 71 11.20 13.23 -45.17
CA GLU A 71 11.33 13.55 -46.59
C GLU A 71 10.44 12.67 -47.48
N THR A 72 10.09 11.47 -46.99
CA THR A 72 9.34 10.47 -47.76
C THR A 72 8.00 10.10 -47.11
N ASP A 73 7.08 9.54 -47.91
CA ASP A 73 5.83 8.96 -47.41
C ASP A 73 6.07 7.83 -46.39
N GLU A 74 7.20 7.13 -46.50
CA GLU A 74 7.61 6.09 -45.56
C GLU A 74 8.00 6.69 -44.20
N ASP A 75 8.72 7.83 -44.18
CA ASP A 75 9.05 8.53 -42.94
C ASP A 75 7.77 9.00 -42.22
N TYR A 76 6.80 9.54 -42.97
CA TYR A 76 5.49 9.87 -42.43
C TYR A 76 4.75 8.65 -41.86
N ARG A 77 4.88 7.48 -42.50
CA ARG A 77 4.30 6.23 -42.01
C ARG A 77 4.94 5.82 -40.69
N LEU A 78 6.27 5.82 -40.61
CA LEU A 78 7.03 5.49 -39.40
C LEU A 78 6.73 6.46 -38.25
N MET A 79 6.60 7.75 -38.54
CA MET A 79 6.21 8.74 -37.53
C MET A 79 4.83 8.45 -36.95
N ARG A 80 3.83 8.12 -37.79
CA ARG A 80 2.49 7.76 -37.31
C ARG A 80 2.48 6.48 -36.47
N ILE A 81 3.28 5.48 -36.84
CA ILE A 81 3.44 4.27 -36.04
C ILE A 81 4.00 4.62 -34.66
N ASN A 82 5.07 5.42 -34.60
CA ASN A 82 5.68 5.85 -33.34
C ASN A 82 4.74 6.70 -32.47
N GLN A 83 3.92 7.56 -33.08
CA GLN A 83 2.88 8.27 -32.37
C GLN A 83 1.89 7.28 -31.72
N GLY A 84 1.41 6.29 -32.47
CA GLY A 84 0.52 5.26 -31.95
C GLY A 84 1.14 4.42 -30.83
N ILE A 85 2.45 4.15 -30.89
CA ILE A 85 3.21 3.48 -29.83
C ILE A 85 3.26 4.38 -28.58
N SER A 86 3.58 5.66 -28.75
CA SER A 86 3.67 6.63 -27.64
C SER A 86 2.34 6.85 -26.93
N GLU A 87 1.24 6.93 -27.69
CA GLU A 87 -0.12 7.01 -27.13
C GLU A 87 -0.49 5.75 -26.33
N GLN A 88 -0.15 4.56 -26.83
CA GLN A 88 -0.33 3.32 -26.09
C GLN A 88 0.55 3.26 -24.84
N GLY A 89 1.79 3.74 -24.94
CA GLY A 89 2.73 3.89 -23.82
C GLY A 89 2.17 4.79 -22.71
N SER A 90 1.53 5.89 -23.08
CA SER A 90 0.87 6.78 -22.13
C SER A 90 -0.31 6.09 -21.44
N LYS A 91 -1.12 5.33 -22.18
CA LYS A 91 -2.25 4.57 -21.62
C LYS A 91 -1.80 3.52 -20.60
N ILE A 92 -0.76 2.73 -20.90
CA ILE A 92 -0.25 1.72 -19.96
C ILE A 92 0.31 2.35 -18.68
N ASN A 93 0.95 3.52 -18.78
CA ASN A 93 1.41 4.28 -17.61
C ASN A 93 0.24 4.73 -16.72
N SER A 94 -0.83 5.25 -17.32
CA SER A 94 -2.05 5.61 -16.58
C SER A 94 -2.69 4.39 -15.91
N MET A 95 -2.76 3.25 -16.60
CA MET A 95 -3.27 2.00 -16.04
C MET A 95 -2.45 1.51 -14.84
N ALA A 96 -1.13 1.52 -14.95
CA ALA A 96 -0.25 1.11 -13.85
C ALA A 96 -0.37 2.04 -12.64
N SER A 97 -0.49 3.34 -12.89
CA SER A 97 -0.73 4.33 -11.84
C SER A 97 -2.07 4.08 -11.14
N PHE A 98 -3.15 3.87 -11.91
CA PHE A 98 -4.46 3.55 -11.37
C PHE A 98 -4.43 2.27 -10.52
N LEU A 99 -3.79 1.20 -11.02
CA LEU A 99 -3.60 -0.04 -10.28
C LEU A 99 -2.90 0.21 -8.93
N ASN A 100 -1.80 0.96 -8.93
CA ASN A 100 -1.11 1.33 -7.69
C ASN A 100 -2.04 2.07 -6.72
N GLN A 101 -2.81 3.05 -7.19
CA GLN A 101 -3.73 3.79 -6.32
C GLN A 101 -4.81 2.89 -5.70
N VAL A 102 -5.41 2.01 -6.50
CA VAL A 102 -6.40 1.03 -6.03
C VAL A 102 -5.80 0.11 -4.98
N THR A 103 -4.61 -0.45 -5.25
CA THR A 103 -3.90 -1.32 -4.30
C THR A 103 -3.57 -0.60 -2.99
N ALA A 104 -3.15 0.67 -3.04
CA ALA A 104 -2.92 1.47 -1.83
C ALA A 104 -4.20 1.70 -1.03
N ILE A 105 -5.33 1.97 -1.69
CA ILE A 105 -6.64 2.12 -1.02
C ILE A 105 -7.02 0.80 -0.32
N TYR A 106 -6.90 -0.33 -1.00
CA TYR A 106 -7.20 -1.64 -0.40
C TYR A 106 -6.27 -1.98 0.75
N LEU A 107 -4.97 -1.68 0.63
CA LEU A 107 -4.01 -1.88 1.71
C LEU A 107 -4.39 -1.09 2.97
N TRP A 108 -4.82 0.17 2.81
CA TRP A 108 -5.31 0.95 3.94
C TRP A 108 -6.54 0.32 4.60
N VAL A 109 -7.46 -0.22 3.80
CA VAL A 109 -8.65 -0.93 4.31
C VAL A 109 -8.24 -2.16 5.13
N ILE A 110 -7.23 -2.93 4.69
CA ILE A 110 -6.71 -4.08 5.43
C ILE A 110 -6.13 -3.63 6.78
N VAL A 111 -5.30 -2.58 6.80
CA VAL A 111 -4.76 -2.00 8.04
C VAL A 111 -5.88 -1.61 9.00
N GLU A 112 -6.87 -0.85 8.53
CA GLU A 112 -8.00 -0.40 9.33
C GLU A 112 -8.84 -1.56 9.89
N GLN A 113 -9.17 -2.55 9.05
CA GLN A 113 -9.92 -3.73 9.48
C GLN A 113 -9.15 -4.54 10.52
N THR A 114 -7.83 -4.62 10.37
CA THR A 114 -6.96 -5.37 11.28
C THR A 114 -6.86 -4.67 12.64
N GLU A 115 -6.67 -3.35 12.65
CA GLU A 115 -6.74 -2.54 13.87
C GLU A 115 -8.11 -2.69 14.57
N ASN A 116 -9.21 -2.67 13.82
CA ASN A 116 -10.55 -2.82 14.39
C ASN A 116 -10.80 -4.24 14.94
N LYS A 117 -10.29 -5.29 14.28
CA LYS A 117 -10.33 -6.66 14.84
C LYS A 117 -9.56 -6.74 16.15
N LEU A 118 -8.38 -6.11 16.22
CA LEU A 118 -7.59 -6.05 17.43
C LEU A 118 -8.33 -5.33 18.57
N ILE A 119 -8.91 -4.17 18.28
CA ILE A 119 -9.72 -3.41 19.24
C ILE A 119 -10.86 -4.26 19.79
N ASN A 120 -11.59 -4.94 18.90
CA ASN A 120 -12.70 -5.79 19.31
C ASN A 120 -12.24 -6.96 20.20
N LEU A 121 -11.08 -7.54 19.92
CA LEU A 121 -10.49 -8.57 20.76
C LEU A 121 -10.14 -8.02 22.16
N ILE A 122 -9.54 -6.83 22.23
CA ILE A 122 -9.20 -6.17 23.49
C ILE A 122 -10.47 -5.90 24.31
N GLU A 123 -11.50 -5.31 23.70
CA GLU A 123 -12.77 -4.99 24.36
C GLU A 123 -13.47 -6.26 24.89
N ASN A 124 -13.53 -7.31 24.06
CA ASN A 124 -14.10 -8.60 24.45
C ASN A 124 -13.35 -9.20 25.66
N THR A 125 -12.04 -9.02 25.72
CA THR A 125 -11.21 -9.55 26.81
C THR A 125 -11.38 -8.74 28.10
N LEU A 126 -11.37 -7.40 28.02
CA LEU A 126 -11.31 -6.53 29.19
C LEU A 126 -12.69 -6.22 29.79
N GLN A 127 -13.72 -6.05 28.97
CA GLN A 127 -15.00 -5.47 29.41
C GLN A 127 -16.18 -6.45 29.34
N GLY A 128 -16.01 -7.63 28.74
CA GLY A 128 -17.07 -8.64 28.62
C GLY A 128 -18.34 -8.15 27.91
N ASN A 129 -18.25 -7.04 27.17
CA ASN A 129 -19.37 -6.31 26.58
C ASN A 129 -19.40 -6.46 25.05
N ASP A 130 -20.59 -6.22 24.49
CA ASP A 130 -20.94 -6.41 23.09
C ASP A 130 -19.96 -5.80 22.08
N LYS A 131 -19.75 -6.53 20.98
CA LYS A 131 -18.90 -6.18 19.84
C LYS A 131 -18.99 -4.69 19.48
N HIS A 132 -17.94 -3.93 19.80
CA HIS A 132 -17.76 -2.60 19.24
C HIS A 132 -17.51 -2.74 17.72
N ASN A 133 -17.99 -1.81 16.89
CA ASN A 133 -17.76 -1.86 15.43
C ASN A 133 -16.38 -1.28 15.03
N GLY A 134 -15.44 -1.20 15.98
CA GLY A 134 -14.18 -0.48 15.81
C GLY A 134 -14.37 1.04 15.61
N PHE A 135 -13.32 1.74 15.16
CA PHE A 135 -13.40 3.16 14.82
C PHE A 135 -13.11 3.37 13.34
N THR A 136 -13.89 4.22 12.69
CA THR A 136 -13.75 4.56 11.27
C THR A 136 -12.68 5.62 11.00
N ASP A 137 -12.28 6.40 12.01
CA ASP A 137 -11.25 7.41 11.87
C ASP A 137 -9.96 7.06 12.62
N TRP A 138 -8.84 7.36 11.95
CA TRP A 138 -7.49 7.17 12.48
C TRP A 138 -7.25 7.87 13.83
N LYS A 139 -7.83 9.06 14.03
CA LYS A 139 -7.62 9.83 15.27
C LYS A 139 -8.21 9.10 16.47
N ARG A 140 -9.38 8.49 16.34
CA ARG A 140 -10.01 7.66 17.38
C ARG A 140 -9.23 6.38 17.64
N ARG A 141 -8.81 5.63 16.60
CA ARG A 141 -7.97 4.43 16.79
C ARG A 141 -6.66 4.74 17.51
N LYS A 142 -5.98 5.81 17.09
CA LYS A 142 -4.79 6.31 17.75
C LYS A 142 -5.04 6.71 19.21
N LYS A 143 -6.13 7.43 19.49
CA LYS A 143 -6.50 7.82 20.86
C LYS A 143 -6.79 6.60 21.73
N TYR A 144 -7.44 5.58 21.15
CA TYR A 144 -7.75 4.33 21.81
C TYR A 144 -6.48 3.58 22.23
N PHE A 145 -5.55 3.33 21.31
CA PHE A 145 -4.27 2.68 21.64
C PHE A 145 -3.45 3.51 22.64
N LYS A 146 -3.47 4.84 22.53
CA LYS A 146 -2.80 5.72 23.50
C LYS A 146 -3.40 5.60 24.91
N ALA A 147 -4.70 5.39 25.04
CA ALA A 147 -5.35 5.17 26.35
C ALA A 147 -4.90 3.85 27.00
N LEU A 148 -4.46 2.89 26.18
CA LEU A 148 -3.86 1.61 26.58
C LEU A 148 -2.33 1.68 26.69
N ASN A 149 -1.78 2.89 26.82
CA ASN A 149 -0.33 3.15 26.88
C ASN A 149 0.47 2.76 25.62
N VAL A 150 -0.19 2.43 24.51
CA VAL A 150 0.44 2.12 23.23
C VAL A 150 0.54 3.40 22.36
N LYS A 151 1.77 3.92 22.23
CA LYS A 151 2.05 5.16 21.47
C LYS A 151 2.51 4.83 20.04
N VAL A 152 1.55 4.67 19.13
CA VAL A 152 1.81 4.31 17.72
C VAL A 152 2.70 5.31 16.98
N GLU A 153 2.79 6.56 17.42
CA GLU A 153 3.70 7.57 16.83
C GLU A 153 5.18 7.25 17.02
N GLY A 154 5.51 6.39 17.99
CA GLY A 154 6.88 5.92 18.20
C GLY A 154 7.32 4.81 17.26
N PHE A 155 6.40 4.23 16.48
CA PHE A 155 6.68 3.08 15.63
C PHE A 155 7.52 3.47 14.42
N LYS A 156 8.43 2.58 14.02
CA LYS A 156 9.35 2.84 12.91
C LYS A 156 8.60 3.09 11.59
N ALA A 157 7.52 2.35 11.37
CA ALA A 157 6.69 2.41 10.16
C ALA A 157 5.57 3.48 10.23
N TYR A 158 5.46 4.24 11.34
CA TYR A 158 4.33 5.15 11.57
C TYR A 158 4.12 6.16 10.45
N PHE A 159 5.19 6.82 9.98
CA PHE A 159 5.08 7.87 8.98
C PHE A 159 4.62 7.33 7.62
N ASP A 160 5.03 6.11 7.26
CA ASP A 160 4.64 5.48 6.01
C ASP A 160 3.15 5.06 6.04
N VAL A 161 2.66 4.56 7.17
CA VAL A 161 1.23 4.24 7.36
C VAL A 161 0.39 5.52 7.43
N LEU A 162 0.88 6.58 8.08
CA LEU A 162 0.21 7.88 8.09
C LEU A 162 0.13 8.47 6.69
N GLU A 163 1.18 8.32 5.89
CA GLU A 163 1.19 8.74 4.50
C GLU A 163 0.15 7.97 3.67
N LEU A 164 0.09 6.65 3.82
CA LEU A 164 -0.93 5.80 3.19
C LEU A 164 -2.36 6.24 3.57
N GLN A 165 -2.59 6.51 4.85
CA GLN A 165 -3.87 6.99 5.37
C GLN A 165 -4.30 8.31 4.72
N LYS A 166 -3.37 9.28 4.65
CA LYS A 166 -3.62 10.58 4.02
C LYS A 166 -3.88 10.43 2.54
N PHE A 167 -3.08 9.60 1.86
CA PHE A 167 -3.27 9.30 0.45
C PHE A 167 -4.67 8.72 0.19
N ASN A 168 -5.10 7.71 0.93
CA ASN A 168 -6.43 7.11 0.80
C ASN A 168 -7.55 8.16 0.97
N ASN A 169 -7.42 9.08 1.95
CA ASN A 169 -8.40 10.15 2.12
C ASN A 169 -8.47 11.09 0.91
N LYS A 170 -7.33 11.47 0.31
CA LYS A 170 -7.34 12.38 -0.85
C LYS A 170 -7.77 11.67 -2.13
N ALA A 171 -7.40 10.40 -2.31
CA ALA A 171 -7.84 9.60 -3.44
C ALA A 171 -9.37 9.49 -3.51
N LYS A 172 -10.04 9.39 -2.36
CA LYS A 172 -11.52 9.35 -2.28
C LYS A 172 -12.22 10.67 -2.58
N HIS A 173 -11.56 11.82 -2.40
CA HIS A 173 -12.24 13.12 -2.36
C HIS A 173 -11.76 14.15 -3.38
N LEU A 174 -10.51 14.08 -3.84
CA LEU A 174 -9.89 15.17 -4.62
C LEU A 174 -9.31 14.72 -5.96
N GLY A 175 -8.87 13.47 -6.08
CA GLY A 175 -8.24 12.95 -7.31
C GLY A 175 -6.91 13.63 -7.68
N LYS A 176 -6.38 14.53 -6.84
CA LYS A 176 -5.12 15.27 -7.04
C LYS A 176 -4.32 15.39 -5.74
N VAL A 177 -3.02 15.63 -5.88
CA VAL A 177 -2.14 15.97 -4.75
C VAL A 177 -2.49 17.37 -4.25
N ASP A 178 -2.88 17.46 -2.98
CA ASP A 178 -3.12 18.74 -2.32
C ASP A 178 -1.89 19.22 -1.56
N LYS A 179 -1.99 20.42 -0.98
CA LYS A 179 -0.91 21.02 -0.17
C LYS A 179 -0.45 20.10 0.97
N GLU A 180 -1.36 19.34 1.58
CA GLU A 180 -1.01 18.41 2.66
C GLU A 180 -0.14 17.27 2.15
N LEU A 181 -0.57 16.58 1.08
CA LEU A 181 0.23 15.52 0.47
C LEU A 181 1.55 16.06 -0.08
N ALA A 182 1.55 17.24 -0.70
CA ALA A 182 2.76 17.84 -1.27
C ALA A 182 3.89 18.12 -0.24
N ASN A 183 3.60 18.05 1.05
CA ASN A 183 4.60 18.15 2.12
C ASN A 183 5.19 16.80 2.56
N ILE A 184 4.65 15.69 2.06
CA ILE A 184 5.09 14.33 2.38
C ILE A 184 6.13 13.85 1.37
N LYS A 185 7.07 13.00 1.82
CA LYS A 185 8.25 12.57 1.06
C LYS A 185 7.93 12.08 -0.36
N THR A 186 6.93 11.22 -0.56
CA THR A 186 6.61 10.65 -1.89
C THR A 186 5.99 11.66 -2.86
N PHE A 187 5.26 12.62 -2.31
CA PHE A 187 4.45 13.60 -3.06
C PHE A 187 5.12 14.99 -3.10
N LYS A 188 6.33 15.11 -2.56
CA LYS A 188 7.03 16.38 -2.45
C LYS A 188 7.16 17.07 -3.80
N GLY A 189 6.69 18.32 -3.87
CA GLY A 189 6.75 19.14 -5.08
C GLY A 189 5.74 18.77 -6.17
N LYS A 190 4.74 17.93 -5.86
CA LYS A 190 3.72 17.48 -6.81
C LYS A 190 2.35 18.13 -6.59
N GLU A 191 2.28 19.29 -5.94
CA GLU A 191 1.00 19.97 -5.67
C GLU A 191 0.20 20.22 -6.96
N ASN A 192 -1.11 19.98 -6.91
CA ASN A 192 -2.05 20.03 -8.03
C ASN A 192 -1.84 19.00 -9.14
N ILE A 193 -0.88 18.09 -9.02
CA ILE A 193 -0.73 16.99 -9.98
C ILE A 193 -1.87 15.98 -9.75
N PRO A 194 -2.60 15.56 -10.81
CA PRO A 194 -3.55 14.46 -10.74
C PRO A 194 -2.90 13.19 -10.18
N LEU A 195 -3.60 12.46 -9.30
CA LEU A 195 -3.03 11.26 -8.67
C LEU A 195 -2.66 10.17 -9.70
N GLU A 196 -3.34 10.13 -10.85
CA GLU A 196 -2.99 9.29 -12.02
C GLU A 196 -1.59 9.53 -12.58
N HIS A 197 -0.98 10.67 -12.32
CA HIS A 197 0.38 10.98 -12.73
C HIS A 197 1.40 10.85 -11.61
N VAL A 198 0.98 10.31 -10.45
CA VAL A 198 1.85 10.17 -9.30
C VAL A 198 2.11 8.71 -8.98
N THR A 199 3.39 8.36 -8.96
CA THR A 199 3.84 7.02 -8.55
C THR A 199 3.70 6.84 -7.06
N VAL A 200 2.97 5.79 -6.69
CA VAL A 200 2.81 5.34 -5.31
C VAL A 200 3.74 4.14 -5.08
N PRO A 201 4.58 4.15 -4.02
CA PRO A 201 5.54 3.08 -3.75
C PRO A 201 4.87 1.89 -3.05
N ILE A 202 4.09 1.10 -3.79
CA ILE A 202 3.24 0.03 -3.24
C ILE A 202 3.99 -1.00 -2.43
N GLU A 203 5.11 -1.51 -2.94
CA GLU A 203 5.93 -2.49 -2.21
C GLU A 203 6.41 -1.94 -0.86
N LYS A 204 6.79 -0.65 -0.80
CA LYS A 204 7.16 0.00 0.45
C LYS A 204 5.97 0.07 1.40
N TYR A 205 4.81 0.54 0.93
CA TYR A 205 3.61 0.64 1.77
C TYR A 205 3.16 -0.72 2.30
N LEU A 206 3.23 -1.77 1.47
CA LEU A 206 2.89 -3.13 1.85
C LEU A 206 3.76 -3.60 3.03
N ASN A 207 5.08 -3.50 2.88
CA ASN A 207 6.04 -3.90 3.90
C ASN A 207 5.90 -3.06 5.20
N GLN A 208 5.76 -1.74 5.07
CA GLN A 208 5.67 -0.86 6.25
C GLN A 208 4.34 -1.01 6.98
N SER A 209 3.23 -1.22 6.26
CA SER A 209 1.93 -1.55 6.86
C SER A 209 1.99 -2.86 7.64
N TYR A 210 2.63 -3.88 7.07
CA TYR A 210 2.82 -5.15 7.75
C TYR A 210 3.64 -5.00 9.04
N TYR A 211 4.79 -4.32 8.98
CA TYR A 211 5.63 -4.07 10.16
C TYR A 211 4.91 -3.23 11.22
N TYR A 212 4.14 -2.22 10.81
CA TYR A 212 3.35 -1.41 11.72
C TYR A 212 2.34 -2.27 12.50
N ILE A 213 1.61 -3.17 11.83
CA ILE A 213 0.64 -4.03 12.49
C ILE A 213 1.31 -5.01 13.46
N LEU A 214 2.44 -5.60 13.08
CA LEU A 214 3.19 -6.48 13.97
C LEU A 214 3.73 -5.75 15.21
N GLU A 215 4.27 -4.54 15.03
CA GLU A 215 4.71 -3.70 16.15
C GLU A 215 3.55 -3.31 17.06
N LEU A 216 2.39 -2.98 16.48
CA LEU A 216 1.15 -2.72 17.22
C LEU A 216 0.74 -3.93 18.06
N PHE A 217 0.72 -5.13 17.46
CA PHE A 217 0.36 -6.35 18.18
C PHE A 217 1.32 -6.62 19.33
N ASN A 218 2.63 -6.43 19.14
CA ASN A 218 3.62 -6.64 20.19
C ASN A 218 3.41 -5.71 21.40
N GLN A 219 3.15 -4.44 21.13
CA GLN A 219 2.93 -3.46 22.19
C GLN A 219 1.61 -3.76 22.92
N VAL A 220 0.55 -4.14 22.19
CA VAL A 220 -0.71 -4.57 22.78
C VAL A 220 -0.54 -5.83 23.64
N ALA A 221 0.20 -6.84 23.17
CA ALA A 221 0.52 -8.03 23.97
C ALA A 221 1.14 -7.64 25.30
N LYS A 222 2.16 -6.79 25.24
CA LYS A 222 2.93 -6.37 26.40
C LYS A 222 2.09 -5.62 27.43
N GLU A 223 1.26 -4.67 26.97
CA GLU A 223 0.51 -3.79 27.87
C GLU A 223 -0.81 -4.41 28.37
N ILE A 224 -1.44 -5.29 27.59
CA ILE A 224 -2.82 -5.76 27.85
C ILE A 224 -2.87 -7.26 28.18
N PHE A 225 -2.02 -8.06 27.55
CA PHE A 225 -1.92 -9.50 27.76
C PHE A 225 -0.55 -9.88 28.33
N PRO A 226 -0.07 -9.22 29.40
CA PRO A 226 1.23 -9.56 29.95
C PRO A 226 1.23 -11.03 30.33
N LYS A 227 2.29 -11.77 29.95
CA LYS A 227 2.46 -13.18 30.34
C LYS A 227 2.14 -13.28 31.83
N LYS A 228 1.12 -14.09 32.20
CA LYS A 228 1.02 -14.56 33.58
C LYS A 228 2.36 -15.22 33.87
N ASN A 229 3.12 -14.67 34.81
CA ASN A 229 4.31 -15.34 35.32
C ASN A 229 3.87 -16.76 35.71
N GLU A 230 4.45 -17.76 35.04
CA GLU A 230 4.45 -19.12 35.54
C GLU A 230 5.11 -19.08 36.92
N LEU A 231 4.29 -19.19 37.97
CA LEU A 231 4.71 -19.48 39.33
C LEU A 231 5.00 -20.96 39.45
#